data_AF-A0A0G0V6U1-F1
#
_entry.id   AF-A0A0G0V6U1-F1
#
_cell.length_a   1.000
_cell.length_b   1.000
_cell.length_c   1.000
_cell.angle_alpha   90.00
_cell.angle_beta   90.00
_cell.angle_gamma   90.00
#
_symmetry.space_group_name_H-M   'P 1'
#
loop_
_entity.id
_entity.type
_entity.pdbx_description
1 polymer ?
#
loop_
_entity_poly.entity_id
_entity_poly.type
_entity_poly.pdbx_seq_one_letter_code
_entity_poly.pdbx_strand_id
1 'polypeptide(L)'
;MRDSLRNPFHHPEPNKGTSSELTRRLLSSADNQALTEALGEEESSRSEPQLDLPPADISMSGEEQREVEKEPYWTREQYIEWAEEVTEDKSWIDETFKFQPDGTTIVEEDLNLEETGIICLPVGLMEVKGVLDISRNPSLKFNGYPKKVGGNFLCNDNNLVSPQGMPEEVGGYISIENSNLNSLVGLPEKVNFHLDLSGNKFKPLEGLSKEIGRDLNLTYNYELDSLEVLRGTKIGNNLNLCNIHATEIPEGIRIGGVIYIREYQTDLIADAKRKGYQVILF
;
A
#
# COMPACT_ATOMS: atom_id res chain seq x y z
N MET A 1 5.75 14.43 35.76
CA MET A 1 6.95 14.10 34.96
C MET A 1 7.08 12.59 34.97
N ARG A 2 6.68 11.93 33.90
CA ARG A 2 6.90 10.50 33.67
C ARG A 2 7.66 10.42 32.36
N ASP A 3 8.84 9.81 32.43
CA ASP A 3 9.78 9.70 31.34
C ASP A 3 9.18 8.85 30.22
N SER A 4 9.24 9.41 29.01
CA SER A 4 9.04 8.70 27.75
C SER A 4 9.98 7.51 27.73
N LEU A 5 9.43 6.29 27.66
CA LEU A 5 10.19 5.06 27.55
C LEU A 5 11.11 5.19 26.33
N ARG A 6 12.41 5.09 26.58
CA ARG A 6 13.45 5.16 25.55
C ARG A 6 13.34 3.95 24.63
N ASN A 7 13.53 4.21 23.34
CA ASN A 7 13.67 3.23 22.27
C ASN A 7 14.74 2.16 22.63
N PRO A 8 14.38 0.86 22.68
CA PRO A 8 15.31 -0.22 23.04
C PRO A 8 16.17 -0.75 21.88
N PHE A 9 16.01 -0.27 20.64
CA PHE A 9 16.58 -0.90 19.45
C PHE A 9 17.85 -0.23 18.91
N HIS A 10 18.97 -0.36 19.62
CA HIS A 10 20.25 0.05 19.05
C HIS A 10 21.30 -1.04 19.18
N HIS A 11 21.55 -1.84 18.13
CA HIS A 11 22.75 -2.68 17.96
C HIS A 11 23.07 -3.00 16.47
N PRO A 12 24.34 -3.35 16.13
CA PRO A 12 24.97 -3.06 14.83
C PRO A 12 24.95 -4.20 13.78
N GLU A 13 24.89 -3.79 12.50
CA GLU A 13 25.18 -4.47 11.21
C GLU A 13 24.67 -5.93 10.97
N PRO A 14 23.82 -6.17 9.94
CA PRO A 14 23.21 -7.48 9.71
C PRO A 14 24.12 -8.48 8.98
N ASN A 15 24.18 -9.70 9.51
CA ASN A 15 24.79 -10.86 8.87
C ASN A 15 23.92 -11.39 7.71
N LYS A 16 24.56 -11.65 6.57
CA LYS A 16 23.95 -12.18 5.34
C LYS A 16 23.57 -13.66 5.51
N GLY A 17 22.27 -13.95 5.64
CA GLY A 17 21.69 -15.29 5.49
C GLY A 17 20.65 -15.30 4.37
N THR A 18 20.80 -16.20 3.39
CA THR A 18 20.02 -16.24 2.15
C THR A 18 18.58 -16.76 2.37
N SER A 19 17.61 -15.91 2.04
CA SER A 19 16.14 -16.08 2.06
C SER A 19 15.56 -17.23 1.21
N SER A 20 16.38 -18.07 0.57
CA SER A 20 15.92 -19.03 -0.44
C SER A 20 15.37 -20.35 0.09
N GLU A 21 15.50 -20.65 1.38
CA GLU A 21 15.00 -21.92 1.96
C GLU A 21 13.56 -21.84 2.48
N LEU A 22 13.06 -20.66 2.87
CA LEU A 22 11.71 -20.50 3.44
C LEU A 22 10.61 -20.54 2.38
N THR A 23 10.84 -19.99 1.18
CA THR A 23 9.86 -20.03 0.07
C THR A 23 9.58 -21.47 -0.40
N ARG A 24 10.52 -22.41 -0.21
CA ARG A 24 10.31 -23.83 -0.54
C ARG A 24 9.55 -24.62 0.52
N ARG A 25 9.61 -24.21 1.80
CA ARG A 25 9.00 -24.96 2.90
C ARG A 25 7.55 -24.55 3.18
N LEU A 26 7.15 -23.32 2.83
CA LEU A 26 5.77 -22.84 3.02
C LEU A 26 4.86 -23.12 1.81
N LEU A 27 5.40 -23.58 0.68
CA LEU A 27 4.65 -23.84 -0.56
C LEU A 27 4.87 -25.28 -1.08
N SER A 28 4.74 -26.30 -0.23
CA SER A 28 4.88 -27.70 -0.66
C SER A 28 3.56 -28.38 -1.02
N SER A 29 3.46 -28.71 -2.32
CA SER A 29 2.92 -29.94 -2.92
C SER A 29 1.41 -30.21 -3.01
N ALA A 30 0.60 -29.23 -3.42
CA ALA A 30 -0.74 -29.52 -3.97
C ALA A 30 -1.09 -28.81 -5.30
N ASP A 31 -0.51 -27.66 -5.63
CA ASP A 31 -1.09 -26.82 -6.71
C ASP A 31 -0.36 -26.83 -8.07
N ASN A 32 0.67 -27.65 -8.24
CA ASN A 32 1.35 -27.76 -9.54
C ASN A 32 0.70 -28.76 -10.53
N GLN A 33 -0.42 -29.39 -10.15
CA GLN A 33 -1.13 -30.32 -11.04
C GLN A 33 -2.39 -29.72 -11.67
N ALA A 34 -2.85 -28.54 -11.21
CA ALA A 34 -4.02 -27.86 -11.78
C ALA A 34 -3.68 -26.83 -12.88
N LEU A 35 -2.42 -26.37 -12.97
CA LEU A 35 -2.03 -25.36 -13.97
C LEU A 35 -1.69 -25.94 -15.35
N THR A 36 -1.41 -27.25 -15.45
CA THR A 36 -0.97 -27.88 -16.71
C THR A 36 -2.13 -28.33 -17.59
N GLU A 37 -3.37 -28.35 -17.09
CA GLU A 37 -4.57 -28.66 -17.90
C GLU A 37 -5.25 -27.42 -18.50
N ALA A 38 -4.86 -26.21 -18.08
CA ALA A 38 -5.46 -24.95 -18.55
C ALA A 38 -4.76 -24.32 -19.78
N LEU A 39 -3.64 -24.89 -20.24
CA LEU A 39 -2.87 -24.41 -21.39
C LEU A 39 -2.70 -25.53 -22.42
N GLY A 40 -3.80 -25.92 -23.07
CA GLY A 40 -3.76 -26.73 -24.28
C GLY A 40 -3.57 -25.85 -25.51
N GLU A 41 -2.44 -25.96 -26.18
CA GLU A 41 -2.16 -25.30 -27.46
C GLU A 41 -2.79 -26.07 -28.66
N GLU A 42 -3.51 -25.29 -29.47
CA GLU A 42 -3.78 -25.31 -30.93
C GLU A 42 -3.93 -26.61 -31.75
N GLU A 43 -5.04 -26.73 -32.50
CA GLU A 43 -5.05 -26.50 -33.98
C GLU A 43 -6.43 -26.65 -34.67
N SER A 44 -6.68 -25.73 -35.62
CA SER A 44 -7.21 -25.91 -36.99
C SER A 44 -8.60 -26.55 -37.32
N SER A 45 -9.47 -25.69 -37.86
CA SER A 45 -10.42 -25.86 -38.99
C SER A 45 -11.34 -27.10 -39.11
N ARG A 46 -12.66 -26.90 -38.87
CA ARG A 46 -13.74 -27.31 -39.80
C ARG A 46 -15.13 -26.83 -39.36
N SER A 47 -15.98 -26.66 -40.37
CA SER A 47 -17.28 -25.99 -40.43
C SER A 47 -18.38 -26.59 -39.54
N GLU A 48 -19.21 -25.72 -38.95
CA GLU A 48 -20.42 -26.05 -38.17
C GLU A 48 -21.55 -26.63 -39.05
N PRO A 49 -22.26 -27.66 -38.58
CA PRO A 49 -23.64 -27.93 -38.95
C PRO A 49 -24.61 -27.45 -37.84
N GLN A 50 -25.59 -26.61 -38.20
CA GLN A 50 -26.74 -26.30 -37.36
C GLN A 50 -27.49 -27.58 -36.97
N LEU A 51 -27.63 -27.83 -35.67
CA LEU A 51 -28.63 -28.75 -35.11
C LEU A 51 -29.68 -27.93 -34.35
N ASP A 52 -30.93 -28.01 -34.82
CA ASP A 52 -32.10 -27.48 -34.12
C ASP A 52 -32.33 -28.26 -32.81
N LEU A 53 -32.27 -27.58 -31.66
CA LEU A 53 -32.66 -28.10 -30.35
C LEU A 53 -34.13 -27.72 -30.06
N PRO A 54 -34.97 -28.63 -29.54
CA PRO A 54 -36.28 -28.27 -29.00
C PRO A 54 -36.11 -27.60 -27.62
N PRO A 55 -37.09 -26.80 -27.16
CA PRO A 55 -36.97 -26.11 -25.87
C PRO A 55 -36.99 -27.13 -24.72
N ALA A 56 -35.90 -27.16 -23.94
CA ALA A 56 -35.84 -27.92 -22.70
C ALA A 56 -36.45 -27.08 -21.57
N ASP A 57 -37.48 -27.64 -20.94
CA ASP A 57 -38.01 -27.20 -19.65
C ASP A 57 -36.89 -27.13 -18.61
N ILE A 58 -36.52 -25.92 -18.20
CA ILE A 58 -35.67 -25.68 -17.03
C ILE A 58 -36.59 -25.46 -15.82
N SER A 59 -36.83 -26.54 -15.09
CA SER A 59 -37.31 -26.51 -13.71
C SER A 59 -36.23 -27.12 -12.83
N MET A 60 -36.11 -26.58 -11.61
CA MET A 60 -35.23 -26.95 -10.49
C MET A 60 -33.90 -26.17 -10.48
N SER A 61 -33.80 -25.11 -9.67
CA SER A 61 -33.68 -25.08 -8.21
C SER A 61 -32.30 -25.58 -7.73
N GLY A 62 -31.49 -24.63 -7.27
CA GLY A 62 -30.16 -24.87 -6.73
C GLY A 62 -29.33 -23.63 -6.93
N GLU A 63 -29.56 -22.60 -6.11
CA GLU A 63 -28.53 -21.59 -5.89
C GLU A 63 -27.33 -22.30 -5.27
N GLU A 64 -26.37 -22.73 -6.09
CA GLU A 64 -25.00 -22.96 -5.61
C GLU A 64 -24.39 -21.60 -5.30
N GLN A 65 -24.72 -21.09 -4.11
CA GLN A 65 -23.89 -20.10 -3.46
C GLN A 65 -22.57 -20.79 -3.16
N ARG A 66 -21.55 -20.58 -4.02
CA ARG A 66 -20.16 -20.84 -3.65
C ARG A 66 -19.87 -19.96 -2.44
N GLU A 67 -19.98 -20.53 -1.24
CA GLU A 67 -19.35 -19.97 -0.05
C GLU A 67 -17.86 -19.88 -0.38
N VAL A 68 -17.39 -18.66 -0.62
CA VAL A 68 -15.96 -18.39 -0.68
C VAL A 68 -15.45 -18.66 0.73
N GLU A 69 -14.83 -19.83 0.94
CA GLU A 69 -14.11 -20.12 2.18
C GLU A 69 -13.13 -18.98 2.41
N LYS A 70 -13.39 -18.16 3.44
CA LYS A 70 -12.49 -17.07 3.81
C LYS A 70 -11.16 -17.68 4.18
N GLU A 71 -10.06 -17.17 3.62
CA GLU A 71 -8.73 -17.54 4.10
C GLU A 71 -8.67 -17.35 5.62
N PRO A 72 -8.20 -18.37 6.37
CA PRO A 72 -8.22 -18.32 7.82
C PRO A 72 -7.23 -17.26 8.33
N TYR A 73 -7.65 -16.47 9.32
CA TYR A 73 -6.77 -15.56 10.06
C TYR A 73 -5.64 -16.32 10.75
N TRP A 74 -4.53 -15.64 11.00
CA TRP A 74 -3.41 -16.25 11.72
C TRP A 74 -3.82 -16.67 13.12
N THR A 75 -3.38 -17.87 13.53
CA THR A 75 -3.57 -18.34 14.91
C THR A 75 -2.63 -17.59 15.87
N ARG A 76 -2.90 -17.71 17.17
CA ARG A 76 -2.03 -17.11 18.20
C ARG A 76 -0.59 -17.62 18.11
N GLU A 77 -0.40 -18.90 17.78
CA GLU A 77 0.93 -19.49 17.60
C GLU A 77 1.67 -18.84 16.42
N GLN A 78 0.98 -18.57 15.31
CA GLN A 78 1.58 -17.88 14.15
C GLN A 78 1.95 -16.43 14.48
N TYR A 79 1.16 -15.74 15.31
CA TYR A 79 1.55 -14.42 15.84
C TYR A 79 2.82 -14.50 16.68
N ILE A 80 2.98 -15.54 17.51
CA ILE A 80 4.19 -15.73 18.32
C ILE A 80 5.40 -16.02 17.43
N GLU A 81 5.28 -16.92 16.46
CA GLU A 81 6.36 -17.22 15.51
C GLU A 81 6.79 -15.96 14.74
N TRP A 82 5.82 -15.16 14.28
CA TRP A 82 6.09 -13.86 13.66
C TRP A 82 6.78 -12.90 14.62
N ALA A 83 6.34 -12.84 15.88
CA ALA A 83 6.93 -11.95 16.89
C ALA A 83 8.36 -12.33 17.24
N GLU A 84 8.71 -13.61 17.24
CA GLU A 84 10.06 -14.09 17.53
C GLU A 84 11.10 -13.60 16.50
N GLU A 85 10.67 -13.27 15.29
CA GLU A 85 11.52 -12.63 14.28
C GLU A 85 11.71 -11.12 14.54
N VAL A 86 10.79 -10.51 15.29
CA VAL A 86 10.69 -9.06 15.54
C VAL A 86 11.26 -8.66 16.90
N THR A 87 11.07 -9.50 17.92
CA THR A 87 11.42 -9.24 19.32
C THR A 87 11.73 -10.53 20.07
N GLU A 88 12.66 -10.46 21.02
CA GLU A 88 12.96 -11.57 21.94
C GLU A 88 11.90 -11.68 23.06
N ASP A 89 11.08 -10.64 23.25
CA ASP A 89 10.05 -10.59 24.30
C ASP A 89 8.72 -11.17 23.82
N LYS A 90 8.47 -12.43 24.17
CA LYS A 90 7.21 -13.12 23.86
C LYS A 90 5.99 -12.50 24.54
N SER A 91 6.18 -11.79 25.66
CA SER A 91 5.06 -11.16 26.37
C SER A 91 4.52 -9.94 25.64
N TRP A 92 5.32 -9.33 24.74
CA TRP A 92 4.93 -8.20 23.92
C TRP A 92 3.68 -8.46 23.08
N ILE A 93 3.46 -9.69 22.60
CA ILE A 93 2.25 -10.04 21.84
C ILE A 93 0.98 -9.88 22.68
N ASP A 94 0.99 -10.38 23.92
CA ASP A 94 -0.18 -10.33 24.80
C ASP A 94 -0.48 -8.90 25.29
N GLU A 95 0.55 -8.07 25.37
CA GLU A 95 0.41 -6.66 25.74
C GLU A 95 -0.07 -5.78 24.57
N THR A 96 0.34 -6.13 23.34
CA THR A 96 0.10 -5.31 22.14
C THR A 96 -1.17 -5.69 21.39
N PHE A 97 -1.41 -6.99 21.18
CA PHE A 97 -2.48 -7.50 20.33
C PHE A 97 -3.65 -8.01 21.16
N LYS A 98 -4.82 -7.40 20.96
CA LYS A 98 -6.08 -7.92 21.51
C LYS A 98 -6.74 -8.87 20.54
N PHE A 99 -6.73 -10.14 20.88
CA PHE A 99 -7.45 -11.19 20.14
C PHE A 99 -8.95 -11.09 20.38
N GLN A 100 -9.71 -11.08 19.29
CA GLN A 100 -11.16 -11.03 19.30
C GLN A 100 -11.76 -12.44 19.22
N PRO A 101 -13.01 -12.64 19.66
CA PRO A 101 -13.68 -13.93 19.59
C PRO A 101 -13.85 -14.50 18.17
N ASP A 102 -13.78 -13.66 17.14
CA ASP A 102 -13.89 -14.04 15.73
C ASP A 102 -12.53 -14.40 15.09
N GLY A 103 -11.46 -14.43 15.87
CA GLY A 103 -10.10 -14.76 15.42
C GLY A 103 -9.31 -13.57 14.86
N THR A 104 -9.89 -12.38 14.79
CA THR A 104 -9.17 -11.17 14.39
C THR A 104 -8.38 -10.58 15.56
N THR A 105 -7.52 -9.60 15.28
CA THR A 105 -6.82 -8.82 16.29
C THR A 105 -6.93 -7.32 16.05
N ILE A 106 -6.80 -6.57 17.13
CA ILE A 106 -6.66 -5.11 17.11
C ILE A 106 -5.51 -4.68 18.03
N VAL A 107 -4.92 -3.52 17.73
CA VAL A 107 -4.00 -2.81 18.61
C VAL A 107 -4.68 -1.53 19.09
N GLU A 108 -4.77 -1.33 20.41
CA GLU A 108 -5.45 -0.16 20.99
C GLU A 108 -4.63 1.13 20.96
N GLU A 109 -3.31 0.98 20.95
CA GLU A 109 -2.36 2.09 20.99
C GLU A 109 -1.58 2.15 19.66
N ASP A 110 -0.38 2.71 19.71
CA ASP A 110 0.53 2.76 18.59
C ASP A 110 1.20 1.39 18.39
N LEU A 111 1.40 1.00 17.13
CA LEU A 111 2.20 -0.16 16.75
C LEU A 111 3.45 0.33 16.02
N ASN A 112 4.58 0.29 16.72
CA ASN A 112 5.88 0.63 16.15
C ASN A 112 6.67 -0.64 15.79
N LEU A 113 6.95 -0.80 14.50
CA LEU A 113 7.70 -1.87 13.88
C LEU A 113 8.80 -1.31 12.96
N GLU A 114 9.27 -0.09 13.21
CA GLU A 114 10.38 0.52 12.48
C GLU A 114 11.63 -0.36 12.58
N GLU A 115 12.25 -0.67 11.44
CA GLU A 115 13.53 -1.39 11.37
C GLU A 115 13.54 -2.77 12.07
N THR A 116 12.39 -3.43 12.11
CA THR A 116 12.25 -4.75 12.77
C THR A 116 12.54 -5.94 11.85
N GLY A 117 12.66 -5.72 10.54
CA GLY A 117 12.87 -6.77 9.54
C GLY A 117 11.60 -7.49 9.08
N ILE A 118 10.41 -7.00 9.48
CA ILE A 118 9.14 -7.61 9.10
C ILE A 118 8.98 -7.72 7.59
N ILE A 119 8.43 -8.86 7.15
CA ILE A 119 8.11 -9.11 5.73
C ILE A 119 6.64 -8.82 5.44
N CYS A 120 5.75 -9.01 6.40
CA CYS A 120 4.35 -8.62 6.33
C CYS A 120 3.77 -8.46 7.75
N LEU A 121 2.60 -7.83 7.84
CA LEU A 121 1.84 -7.75 9.10
C LEU A 121 0.98 -8.99 9.31
N PRO A 122 0.57 -9.30 10.54
CA PRO A 122 -0.26 -10.46 10.79
C PRO A 122 -1.61 -10.45 10.06
N VAL A 123 -1.93 -11.57 9.39
CA VAL A 123 -3.22 -11.74 8.70
C VAL A 123 -4.32 -11.83 9.75
N GLY A 124 -5.27 -10.91 9.70
CA GLY A 124 -6.31 -10.76 10.71
C GLY A 124 -6.06 -9.60 11.69
N LEU A 125 -4.95 -8.86 11.58
CA LEU A 125 -4.80 -7.57 12.26
C LEU A 125 -5.74 -6.56 11.60
N MET A 126 -6.90 -6.30 12.19
CA MET A 126 -7.95 -5.49 11.55
C MET A 126 -7.71 -4.00 11.71
N GLU A 127 -7.30 -3.58 12.90
CA GLU A 127 -7.18 -2.16 13.25
C GLU A 127 -5.99 -1.91 14.17
N VAL A 128 -5.25 -0.84 13.86
CA VAL A 128 -4.35 -0.18 14.81
C VAL A 128 -4.98 1.16 15.14
N LYS A 129 -5.46 1.37 16.38
CA LYS A 129 -6.19 2.59 16.73
C LYS A 129 -5.28 3.82 16.82
N GLY A 130 -4.00 3.61 17.18
CA GLY A 130 -2.98 4.63 17.20
C GLY A 130 -2.24 4.79 15.87
N VAL A 131 -1.00 5.22 15.96
CA VAL A 131 -0.03 5.30 14.87
C VAL A 131 0.46 3.90 14.50
N LEU A 132 0.55 3.61 13.20
CA LEU A 132 1.26 2.45 12.69
C LEU A 132 2.55 2.91 12.01
N ASP A 133 3.69 2.52 12.58
CA ASP A 133 5.00 2.72 11.96
C ASP A 133 5.61 1.39 11.54
N ILE A 134 5.80 1.23 10.24
CA ILE A 134 6.43 0.06 9.61
C ILE A 134 7.59 0.49 8.69
N SER A 135 8.20 1.62 9.02
CA SER A 135 9.30 2.20 8.24
C SER A 135 10.57 1.32 8.31
N ARG A 136 11.50 1.49 7.37
CA ARG A 136 12.82 0.82 7.36
C ARG A 136 12.78 -0.71 7.35
N ASN A 137 11.83 -1.31 6.64
CA ASN A 137 11.72 -2.76 6.43
C ASN A 137 11.86 -3.10 4.93
N PRO A 138 13.10 -3.26 4.39
CA PRO A 138 13.31 -3.43 2.95
C PRO A 138 12.63 -4.65 2.32
N SER A 139 12.31 -5.67 3.12
CA SER A 139 11.63 -6.88 2.67
C SER A 139 10.10 -6.80 2.77
N LEU A 140 9.56 -5.72 3.35
CA LEU A 140 8.13 -5.54 3.60
C LEU A 140 7.30 -5.68 2.32
N LYS A 141 6.17 -6.37 2.45
CA LYS A 141 5.08 -6.47 1.49
C LYS A 141 3.76 -6.25 2.21
N PHE A 142 2.89 -5.49 1.57
CA PHE A 142 1.51 -5.38 1.98
C PHE A 142 0.74 -6.66 1.67
N ASN A 143 -0.10 -7.08 2.61
CA ASN A 143 -0.94 -8.27 2.50
C ASN A 143 -2.43 -7.95 2.75
N GLY A 144 -2.82 -6.67 2.65
CA GLY A 144 -4.19 -6.22 2.87
C GLY A 144 -4.56 -5.97 4.34
N TYR A 145 -3.57 -6.01 5.25
CA TYR A 145 -3.74 -5.69 6.68
C TYR A 145 -2.73 -4.62 7.15
N PRO A 146 -3.12 -3.78 8.14
CA PRO A 146 -4.46 -3.69 8.71
C PRO A 146 -5.46 -3.07 7.76
N LYS A 147 -6.75 -3.23 8.06
CA LYS A 147 -7.82 -2.56 7.31
C LYS A 147 -7.91 -1.08 7.67
N LYS A 148 -7.66 -0.77 8.95
CA LYS A 148 -7.77 0.59 9.49
C LYS A 148 -6.57 0.96 10.35
N VAL A 149 -6.14 2.21 10.19
CA VAL A 149 -5.21 2.88 11.11
C VAL A 149 -5.91 4.13 11.63
N GLY A 150 -6.14 4.23 12.94
CA GLY A 150 -6.83 5.37 13.53
C GLY A 150 -5.96 6.64 13.60
N GLY A 151 -4.65 6.47 13.75
CA GLY A 151 -3.65 7.53 13.73
C GLY A 151 -2.94 7.67 12.37
N ASN A 152 -1.65 8.02 12.43
CA ASN A 152 -0.82 8.17 11.24
C ASN A 152 -0.32 6.82 10.75
N PHE A 153 -0.11 6.70 9.44
CA PHE A 153 0.49 5.53 8.81
C PHE A 153 1.86 5.92 8.24
N LEU A 154 2.92 5.37 8.84
CA LEU A 154 4.31 5.63 8.48
C LEU A 154 4.91 4.38 7.86
N CYS A 155 5.35 4.48 6.62
CA CYS A 155 5.89 3.38 5.84
C CYS A 155 7.09 3.85 5.03
N ASN A 156 7.94 4.65 5.67
CA ASN A 156 9.08 5.30 5.02
C ASN A 156 10.27 4.35 4.83
N ASP A 157 11.15 4.69 3.90
CA ASP A 157 12.44 4.00 3.68
C ASP A 157 12.31 2.47 3.47
N ASN A 158 11.24 2.03 2.79
CA ASN A 158 11.01 0.63 2.43
C ASN A 158 11.46 0.34 0.98
N ASN A 159 11.26 -0.89 0.48
CA ASN A 159 11.44 -1.22 -0.94
C ASN A 159 10.13 -1.72 -1.57
N LEU A 160 9.10 -0.87 -1.46
CA LEU A 160 7.76 -1.09 -1.95
C LEU A 160 7.64 -0.61 -3.39
N VAL A 161 7.26 -1.50 -4.30
CA VAL A 161 7.02 -1.12 -5.71
C VAL A 161 5.60 -0.59 -5.90
N SER A 162 4.67 -0.98 -5.03
CA SER A 162 3.25 -0.66 -5.10
C SER A 162 2.65 -0.48 -3.70
N PRO A 163 1.68 0.44 -3.51
CA PRO A 163 0.91 0.57 -2.28
C PRO A 163 -0.27 -0.40 -2.20
N GLN A 164 -0.46 -1.29 -3.18
CA GLN A 164 -1.54 -2.28 -3.17
C GLN A 164 -1.54 -3.11 -1.89
N GLY A 165 -2.67 -3.10 -1.17
CA GLY A 165 -2.84 -3.82 0.09
C GLY A 165 -2.45 -3.03 1.34
N MET A 166 -2.12 -1.74 1.22
CA MET A 166 -2.01 -0.85 2.38
C MET A 166 -3.38 -0.66 3.07
N PRO A 167 -3.44 -0.02 4.26
CA PRO A 167 -4.70 0.21 4.96
C PRO A 167 -5.72 0.97 4.12
N GLU A 168 -6.98 0.54 4.19
CA GLU A 168 -8.10 1.10 3.43
C GLU A 168 -8.55 2.44 4.03
N GLU A 169 -8.49 2.57 5.36
CA GLU A 169 -8.80 3.79 6.10
C GLU A 169 -7.62 4.21 6.97
N VAL A 170 -7.19 5.46 6.82
CA VAL A 170 -6.20 6.10 7.70
C VAL A 170 -6.79 7.37 8.28
N GLY A 171 -6.87 7.43 9.60
CA GLY A 171 -7.46 8.54 10.36
C GLY A 171 -6.53 9.74 10.51
N GLY A 172 -5.23 9.58 10.29
CA GLY A 172 -4.21 10.62 10.30
C GLY A 172 -3.57 10.87 8.94
N TYR A 173 -2.30 11.31 8.93
CA TYR A 173 -1.53 11.45 7.70
C TYR A 173 -0.92 10.12 7.25
N ILE A 174 -0.63 10.03 5.95
CA ILE A 174 0.05 8.89 5.32
C ILE A 174 1.42 9.35 4.85
N SER A 175 2.45 8.59 5.19
CA SER A 175 3.83 8.82 4.76
C SER A 175 4.42 7.56 4.17
N ILE A 176 4.82 7.61 2.90
CA ILE A 176 5.50 6.54 2.20
C ILE A 176 6.69 7.14 1.44
N GLU A 177 7.64 7.69 2.19
CA GLU A 177 8.83 8.35 1.66
C GLU A 177 9.89 7.34 1.24
N ASN A 178 10.70 7.68 0.22
CA ASN A 178 11.90 6.94 -0.19
C ASN A 178 11.69 5.42 -0.38
N SER A 179 10.50 5.01 -0.81
CA SER A 179 10.11 3.60 -0.78
C SER A 179 10.19 2.88 -2.11
N ASN A 180 10.68 3.54 -3.17
CA ASN A 180 10.73 3.04 -4.55
C ASN A 180 9.35 2.83 -5.21
N LEU A 181 8.29 3.48 -4.71
CA LEU A 181 6.96 3.38 -5.33
C LEU A 181 7.02 3.89 -6.76
N ASN A 182 6.41 3.16 -7.69
CA ASN A 182 6.29 3.58 -9.08
C ASN A 182 4.84 3.71 -9.57
N SER A 183 3.87 3.43 -8.71
CA SER A 183 2.43 3.47 -8.98
C SER A 183 1.66 4.05 -7.81
N LEU A 184 0.57 4.77 -8.10
CA LEU A 184 -0.41 5.23 -7.12
C LEU A 184 -1.58 4.24 -6.95
N VAL A 185 -1.63 3.17 -7.76
CA VAL A 185 -2.67 2.12 -7.69
C VAL A 185 -2.57 1.40 -6.36
N GLY A 186 -3.68 1.40 -5.61
CA GLY A 186 -3.74 0.84 -4.27
C GLY A 186 -3.76 1.88 -3.15
N LEU A 187 -3.44 3.16 -3.43
CA LEU A 187 -3.67 4.23 -2.46
C LEU A 187 -5.18 4.37 -2.18
N PRO A 188 -5.60 4.77 -0.96
CA PRO A 188 -6.99 5.08 -0.64
C PRO A 188 -7.60 6.08 -1.63
N GLU A 189 -8.90 5.98 -1.94
CA GLU A 189 -9.58 6.97 -2.80
C GLU A 189 -9.64 8.36 -2.16
N LYS A 190 -9.72 8.39 -0.83
CA LYS A 190 -9.77 9.59 -0.02
C LYS A 190 -8.72 9.54 1.07
N VAL A 191 -7.88 10.57 1.13
CA VAL A 191 -6.95 10.82 2.24
C VAL A 191 -7.43 12.07 2.96
N ASN A 192 -7.86 11.94 4.22
CA ASN A 192 -8.47 13.06 4.95
C ASN A 192 -7.47 14.15 5.35
N PHE A 193 -6.18 13.83 5.42
CA PHE A 193 -5.11 14.71 5.90
C PHE A 193 -4.01 14.89 4.84
N HIS A 194 -2.76 14.76 5.26
CA HIS A 194 -1.57 14.94 4.43
C HIS A 194 -1.15 13.59 3.84
N LEU A 195 -0.65 13.62 2.60
CA LEU A 195 -0.06 12.48 1.91
C LEU A 195 1.36 12.83 1.49
N ASP A 196 2.34 12.17 2.10
CA ASP A 196 3.75 12.29 1.72
C ASP A 196 4.21 11.09 0.90
N LEU A 197 4.59 11.36 -0.34
CA LEU A 197 5.13 10.39 -1.30
C LEU A 197 6.48 10.87 -1.84
N SER A 198 7.21 11.68 -1.06
CA SER A 198 8.49 12.22 -1.50
C SER A 198 9.56 11.14 -1.71
N GLY A 199 10.48 11.39 -2.64
CA GLY A 199 11.63 10.50 -2.89
C GLY A 199 11.29 9.13 -3.50
N ASN A 200 10.15 8.99 -4.18
CA ASN A 200 9.78 7.76 -4.89
C ASN A 200 10.20 7.80 -6.38
N LYS A 201 9.81 6.76 -7.13
CA LYS A 201 10.20 6.50 -8.53
C LYS A 201 8.98 6.44 -9.44
N PHE A 202 8.03 7.34 -9.24
CA PHE A 202 6.82 7.40 -10.08
C PHE A 202 7.20 7.64 -11.54
N LYS A 203 6.67 6.78 -12.40
CA LYS A 203 6.64 6.99 -13.85
C LYS A 203 5.25 7.51 -14.22
N PRO A 204 5.11 8.22 -15.35
CA PRO A 204 3.80 8.64 -15.84
C PRO A 204 2.93 7.39 -16.08
N LEU A 205 2.01 7.15 -15.14
CA LEU A 205 0.98 6.12 -15.21
C LEU A 205 -0.39 6.80 -15.19
N GLU A 206 -1.40 6.08 -15.69
CA GLU A 206 -2.76 6.59 -15.83
C GLU A 206 -3.35 7.05 -14.50
N GLY A 207 -4.03 8.19 -14.57
CA GLY A 207 -4.44 8.95 -13.40
C GLY A 207 -5.42 8.22 -12.50
N LEU A 208 -5.20 8.43 -11.20
CA LEU A 208 -6.14 8.07 -10.17
C LEU A 208 -6.70 9.38 -9.62
N SER A 209 -7.96 9.66 -9.91
CA SER A 209 -8.65 10.82 -9.32
C SER A 209 -8.79 10.59 -7.83
N LYS A 210 -8.07 11.36 -7.01
CA LYS A 210 -8.07 11.24 -5.55
C LYS A 210 -8.56 12.52 -4.88
N GLU A 211 -9.07 12.38 -3.66
CA GLU A 211 -9.38 13.51 -2.77
C GLU A 211 -8.38 13.52 -1.60
N ILE A 212 -7.57 14.57 -1.52
CA ILE A 212 -6.58 14.79 -0.46
C ILE A 212 -7.02 16.02 0.33
N GLY A 213 -7.34 15.82 1.61
CA GLY A 213 -7.95 16.84 2.45
C GLY A 213 -7.02 17.99 2.81
N ARG A 214 -5.70 17.77 2.80
CA ARG A 214 -4.70 18.79 3.08
C ARG A 214 -3.60 18.85 2.02
N ASP A 215 -2.39 18.43 2.35
CA ASP A 215 -1.22 18.61 1.51
C ASP A 215 -0.83 17.32 0.78
N LEU A 216 -0.34 17.46 -0.44
CA LEU A 216 0.33 16.39 -1.18
C LEU A 216 1.81 16.77 -1.34
N ASN A 217 2.70 15.88 -0.94
CA ASN A 217 4.14 16.02 -1.14
C ASN A 217 4.65 15.02 -2.18
N LEU A 218 5.14 15.54 -3.31
CA LEU A 218 5.81 14.78 -4.37
C LEU A 218 7.27 15.22 -4.57
N THR A 219 7.84 15.90 -3.57
CA THR A 219 9.22 16.39 -3.64
C THR A 219 10.20 15.24 -3.90
N TYR A 220 11.30 15.50 -4.61
CA TYR A 220 12.37 14.51 -4.87
C TYR A 220 11.96 13.29 -5.71
N ASN A 221 10.83 13.34 -6.41
CA ASN A 221 10.47 12.34 -7.41
C ASN A 221 11.11 12.70 -8.77
N TYR A 222 12.42 12.48 -8.88
CA TYR A 222 13.20 12.90 -10.06
C TYR A 222 12.78 12.22 -11.37
N GLU A 223 12.15 11.05 -11.32
CA GLU A 223 11.64 10.35 -12.52
C GLU A 223 10.26 10.85 -12.96
N LEU A 224 9.60 11.71 -12.16
CA LEU A 224 8.27 12.23 -12.45
C LEU A 224 8.36 13.39 -13.46
N ASP A 225 8.25 13.05 -14.74
CA ASP A 225 8.30 13.97 -15.89
C ASP A 225 6.93 14.48 -16.35
N SER A 226 5.84 13.95 -15.79
CA SER A 226 4.48 14.38 -16.05
C SER A 226 3.61 14.24 -14.79
N LEU A 227 2.79 15.27 -14.54
CA LEU A 227 1.81 15.28 -13.44
C LEU A 227 0.42 14.85 -13.88
N GLU A 228 0.26 14.31 -15.09
CA GLU A 228 -1.02 13.82 -15.62
C GLU A 228 -1.71 12.80 -14.70
N VAL A 229 -0.93 12.09 -13.89
CA VAL A 229 -1.44 11.19 -12.86
C VAL A 229 -2.36 11.90 -11.83
N LEU A 230 -2.20 13.22 -11.66
CA LEU A 230 -3.01 14.06 -10.76
C LEU A 230 -4.20 14.74 -11.46
N ARG A 231 -4.49 14.40 -12.71
CA ARG A 231 -5.65 14.96 -13.45
C ARG A 231 -6.94 14.72 -12.66
N GLY A 232 -7.68 15.80 -12.39
CA GLY A 232 -8.93 15.75 -11.63
C GLY A 232 -8.79 15.60 -10.12
N THR A 233 -7.58 15.44 -9.59
CA THR A 233 -7.31 15.34 -8.15
C THR A 233 -7.65 16.64 -7.43
N LYS A 234 -8.24 16.52 -6.23
CA LYS A 234 -8.51 17.65 -5.35
C LYS A 234 -7.55 17.62 -4.17
N ILE A 235 -6.85 18.73 -3.95
CA ILE A 235 -5.91 18.95 -2.87
C ILE A 235 -6.45 20.12 -2.06
N GLY A 236 -6.81 19.88 -0.80
CA GLY A 236 -7.46 20.88 0.05
C GLY A 236 -6.55 22.04 0.42
N ASN A 237 -5.24 21.83 0.44
CA ASN A 237 -4.25 22.84 0.79
C ASN A 237 -3.07 22.81 -0.19
N ASN A 238 -1.86 22.47 0.23
CA ASN A 238 -0.66 22.73 -0.56
C ASN A 238 -0.21 21.54 -1.42
N LEU A 239 0.47 21.83 -2.52
CA LEU A 239 1.12 20.83 -3.39
C LEU A 239 2.63 21.11 -3.44
N ASN A 240 3.45 20.15 -3.01
CA ASN A 240 4.91 20.27 -3.06
C ASN A 240 5.48 19.51 -4.26
N LEU A 241 6.13 20.22 -5.18
CA LEU A 241 6.68 19.72 -6.45
C LEU A 241 8.17 20.02 -6.59
N CYS A 242 8.87 20.22 -5.47
CA CYS A 242 10.28 20.56 -5.49
C CYS A 242 11.11 19.37 -6.02
N ASN A 243 12.02 19.64 -6.97
CA ASN A 243 12.92 18.62 -7.53
C ASN A 243 12.19 17.45 -8.24
N ILE A 244 11.24 17.79 -9.12
CA ILE A 244 10.66 16.87 -10.12
C ILE A 244 10.98 17.38 -11.53
N HIS A 245 10.81 16.54 -12.56
CA HIS A 245 11.07 16.92 -13.95
C HIS A 245 9.83 17.41 -14.71
N ALA A 246 8.62 17.19 -14.18
CA ALA A 246 7.40 17.66 -14.81
C ALA A 246 7.41 19.18 -15.04
N THR A 247 6.94 19.59 -16.21
CA THR A 247 6.95 20.98 -16.69
C THR A 247 5.57 21.63 -16.70
N GLU A 248 4.51 20.87 -16.45
CA GLU A 248 3.13 21.36 -16.52
C GLU A 248 2.28 20.81 -15.37
N ILE A 249 1.38 21.65 -14.86
CA ILE A 249 0.31 21.30 -13.93
C ILE A 249 -0.85 20.70 -14.75
N PRO A 250 -1.39 19.52 -14.42
CA PRO A 250 -2.39 18.86 -15.26
C PRO A 250 -3.72 19.62 -15.23
N GLU A 251 -4.50 19.48 -16.29
CA GLU A 251 -5.84 20.07 -16.35
C GLU A 251 -6.79 19.44 -15.32
N GLY A 252 -7.72 20.25 -14.80
CA GLY A 252 -8.77 19.79 -13.88
C GLY A 252 -8.31 19.48 -12.45
N ILE A 253 -7.02 19.52 -12.13
CA ILE A 253 -6.54 19.49 -10.75
C ILE A 253 -7.07 20.71 -9.98
N ARG A 254 -7.42 20.53 -8.71
CA ARG A 254 -7.87 21.61 -7.83
C ARG A 254 -6.96 21.68 -6.62
N ILE A 255 -6.39 22.85 -6.36
CA ILE A 255 -5.45 23.08 -5.26
C ILE A 255 -5.99 24.25 -4.45
N GLY A 256 -6.29 24.02 -3.17
CA GLY A 256 -6.86 25.04 -2.28
C GLY A 256 -5.82 26.00 -1.70
N GLY A 257 -4.56 25.58 -1.64
CA GLY A 257 -3.43 26.35 -1.13
C GLY A 257 -2.44 26.73 -2.22
N VAL A 258 -1.15 26.66 -1.90
CA VAL A 258 -0.06 27.08 -2.79
C VAL A 258 0.69 25.88 -3.39
N ILE A 259 1.40 26.14 -4.48
CA ILE A 259 2.33 25.17 -5.08
C ILE A 259 3.76 25.57 -4.70
N TYR A 260 4.50 24.64 -4.09
CA TYR A 260 5.91 24.81 -3.76
C TYR A 260 6.79 24.20 -4.87
N ILE A 261 7.68 25.02 -5.43
CA ILE A 261 8.53 24.65 -6.58
C ILE A 261 9.94 25.22 -6.38
N ARG A 262 10.99 24.54 -6.86
CA ARG A 262 12.36 25.09 -6.83
C ARG A 262 12.55 26.17 -7.89
N GLU A 263 13.34 27.20 -7.57
CA GLU A 263 13.60 28.35 -8.46
C GLU A 263 14.08 27.95 -9.88
N TYR A 264 14.80 26.83 -9.99
CA TYR A 264 15.35 26.36 -11.27
C TYR A 264 14.32 25.64 -12.17
N GLN A 265 13.15 25.25 -11.66
CA GLN A 265 12.08 24.56 -12.43
C GLN A 265 11.25 25.58 -13.25
N THR A 266 11.92 26.34 -14.12
CA THR A 266 11.36 27.53 -14.78
C THR A 266 10.09 27.29 -15.61
N ASP A 267 10.04 26.17 -16.35
CA ASP A 267 8.87 25.82 -17.16
C ASP A 267 7.63 25.53 -16.30
N LEU A 268 7.79 24.73 -15.24
CA LEU A 268 6.71 24.41 -14.30
C LEU A 268 6.21 25.65 -13.57
N ILE A 269 7.11 26.55 -13.17
CA ILE A 269 6.76 27.85 -12.57
C ILE A 269 5.94 28.69 -13.56
N ALA A 270 6.36 28.76 -14.82
CA ALA A 270 5.67 29.54 -15.85
C ALA A 270 4.28 28.99 -16.14
N ASP A 271 4.13 27.67 -16.26
CA ASP A 271 2.83 27.01 -16.46
C ASP A 271 1.89 27.23 -15.26
N ALA A 272 2.38 26.98 -14.03
CA ALA A 272 1.58 27.15 -12.83
C ALA A 272 1.05 28.59 -12.68
N LYS A 273 1.91 29.60 -12.89
CA LYS A 273 1.51 31.02 -12.84
C LYS A 273 0.55 31.39 -13.97
N ARG A 274 0.78 30.89 -15.19
CA ARG A 274 -0.13 31.10 -16.34
C ARG A 274 -1.53 30.56 -16.07
N LYS A 275 -1.62 29.42 -15.36
CA LYS A 275 -2.87 28.80 -14.91
C LYS A 275 -3.47 29.45 -13.65
N GLY A 276 -2.83 30.49 -13.10
CA GLY A 276 -3.36 31.28 -11.98
C GLY A 276 -3.08 30.71 -10.60
N TYR A 277 -2.21 29.71 -10.47
CA TYR A 277 -1.82 29.17 -9.17
C TYR A 277 -0.87 30.11 -8.42
N GLN A 278 -1.03 30.19 -7.10
CA GLN A 278 -0.04 30.81 -6.23
C GLN A 278 1.17 29.89 -6.09
N VAL A 279 2.34 30.39 -6.46
CA VAL A 279 3.60 29.64 -6.41
C VAL A 279 4.53 30.25 -5.35
N ILE A 280 5.03 29.41 -4.45
CA ILE A 280 6.11 29.75 -3.51
C ILE A 280 7.39 29.05 -3.95
N LEU A 281 8.48 29.80 -3.99
CA LEU A 281 9.78 29.32 -4.44
C LEU A 281 10.66 28.91 -3.24
N PHE A 282 11.50 27.90 -3.45
CA PHE A 282 12.51 27.37 -2.52
C PHE A 282 13.85 27.12 -3.22
#